data_AF-A0A7C4BYS4-F1
#
_entry.id   AF-A0A7C4BYS4-F1
#
_cell.length_a   1.000
_cell.length_b   1.000
_cell.length_c   1.000
_cell.angle_alpha   90.00
_cell.angle_beta   90.00
_cell.angle_gamma   90.00
#
_symmetry.space_group_name_H-M   'P 1'
#
loop_
_entity.id
_entity.type
_entity.pdbx_description
1 polymer ?
#
loop_
_entity_poly.entity_id
_entity_poly.type
_entity_poly.pdbx_seq_one_letter_code
_entity_poly.pdbx_strand_id
1 'polypeptide(L)'
;RLAFLHPLTGTHHFYGPLHLWRRESEQIQRVSAEAVVGFFWAPDGRHLVFSSNRSGKFQIYTMLATGQGLKQLTTQGDNTMPVWSR
;
A
#
# COMPACT_ATOMS: atom_id res chain seq x y z
N ARG A 1 -4.77 14.25 0.06
CA ARG A 1 -5.04 12.98 0.78
C ARG A 1 -3.68 12.49 1.30
N LEU A 2 -3.61 11.90 2.48
CA LEU A 2 -2.35 11.49 3.09
C LEU A 2 -2.33 9.96 3.24
N ALA A 3 -1.26 9.33 2.79
CA ALA A 3 -1.02 7.90 2.97
C ALA A 3 0.27 7.75 3.77
N PHE A 4 0.26 6.88 4.76
CA PHE A 4 1.41 6.67 5.63
C PHE A 4 1.45 5.22 6.12
N LEU A 5 2.65 4.76 6.45
CA LEU A 5 2.85 3.49 7.14
C LEU A 5 2.76 3.75 8.63
N HIS A 6 2.01 2.92 9.35
CA HIS A 6 2.02 2.94 10.81
C HIS A 6 3.01 1.87 11.29
N PRO A 7 4.10 2.23 12.00
CA PRO A 7 5.04 1.24 12.53
C PRO A 7 4.32 0.33 13.53
N LEU A 8 4.51 -0.99 13.40
CA LEU A 8 4.25 -1.88 14.53
C LEU A 8 5.40 -1.68 15.52
N THR A 9 5.12 -1.54 16.82
CA THR A 9 6.14 -1.45 17.86
C THR A 9 7.03 -2.70 17.80
N GLY A 10 8.26 -2.58 17.29
CA GLY A 10 9.17 -3.70 17.02
C GLY A 10 10.20 -3.40 15.91
N THR A 11 11.18 -4.29 15.76
CA THR A 11 12.49 -4.12 15.07
C THR A 11 12.50 -3.79 13.56
N HIS A 12 11.36 -3.51 12.92
CA HIS A 12 11.32 -3.15 11.50
C HIS A 12 10.65 -1.79 11.28
N HIS A 13 11.41 -0.73 11.55
CA HIS A 13 10.95 0.67 11.46
C HIS A 13 10.56 1.12 10.04
N PHE A 14 10.88 0.32 9.02
CA PHE A 14 10.70 0.67 7.61
C PHE A 14 9.48 0.03 6.95
N TYR A 15 8.84 -0.96 7.61
CA TYR A 15 7.75 -1.75 7.03
C TYR A 15 6.57 -1.82 7.98
N GLY A 16 5.36 -1.71 7.45
CA GLY A 16 4.17 -1.78 8.29
C GLY A 16 2.87 -1.75 7.50
N PRO A 17 1.74 -1.87 8.20
CA PRO A 17 0.42 -1.70 7.61
C PRO A 17 0.26 -0.33 6.96
N LEU A 18 -0.28 -0.33 5.75
CA LEU A 18 -0.62 0.89 5.02
C LEU A 18 -1.95 1.46 5.51
N HIS A 19 -1.93 2.74 5.87
CA HIS A 19 -3.09 3.49 6.30
C HIS A 19 -3.34 4.68 5.38
N LEU A 20 -4.62 4.98 5.15
CA LEU A 20 -5.08 6.14 4.41
C LEU A 20 -5.85 7.05 5.35
N TRP A 21 -5.48 8.33 5.35
CA TRP A 21 -6.25 9.36 6.05
C TRP A 21 -7.20 10.06 5.08
N ARG A 22 -8.48 10.10 5.45
CA ARG A 22 -9.54 10.79 4.71
C ARG A 22 -9.80 12.16 5.34
N ARG A 23 -9.56 13.22 4.55
CA ARG A 23 -9.76 14.62 4.98
C ARG A 23 -11.21 14.94 5.34
N GLU A 24 -12.15 14.50 4.50
CA GLU A 24 -13.56 14.91 4.62
C GLU A 24 -14.26 14.30 5.84
N SER A 25 -13.87 13.10 6.23
CA SER A 25 -14.45 12.38 7.37
C SER A 25 -13.53 12.36 8.59
N GLU A 26 -12.34 12.97 8.50
CA GLU A 26 -11.26 12.91 9.49
C GLU A 26 -10.93 11.50 10.01
N GLN A 27 -11.09 10.48 9.17
CA GLN A 27 -10.92 9.09 9.56
C GLN A 27 -9.65 8.46 9.00
N ILE A 28 -9.10 7.50 9.75
CA ILE A 28 -7.99 6.64 9.34
C ILE A 28 -8.55 5.27 8.94
N GLN A 29 -8.26 4.84 7.73
CA GLN A 29 -8.61 3.50 7.24
C GLN A 29 -7.34 2.68 7.00
N ARG A 30 -7.26 1.51 7.63
CA ARG A 30 -6.24 0.51 7.30
C ARG A 30 -6.62 -0.17 5.99
N VAL A 31 -5.68 -0.23 5.04
CA VAL A 31 -5.88 -0.83 3.71
C VAL A 31 -4.95 -2.00 3.42
N SER A 32 -3.93 -2.20 4.25
CA SER A 32 -3.11 -3.41 4.32
C SER A 32 -2.86 -3.76 5.78
N ALA A 33 -3.07 -5.01 6.18
CA ALA A 33 -2.67 -5.47 7.51
C ALA A 33 -1.21 -5.94 7.52
N GLU A 34 -0.73 -6.39 6.36
CA GLU A 34 0.59 -6.94 6.15
C GLU A 34 1.61 -5.84 5.82
N ALA A 35 2.89 -6.21 5.92
CA ALA A 35 4.00 -5.30 5.68
C ALA A 35 3.94 -4.75 4.25
N VAL A 36 3.95 -3.43 4.16
CA VAL A 36 4.17 -2.67 2.92
C VAL A 36 5.55 -2.03 2.97
N VAL A 37 6.30 -2.17 1.88
CA VAL A 37 7.68 -1.64 1.76
C VAL A 37 7.71 -0.33 0.97
N GLY A 38 6.85 -0.21 -0.05
CA GLY A 38 6.73 1.00 -0.84
C GLY A 38 5.33 1.14 -1.43
N PHE A 39 4.89 2.38 -1.63
CA PHE A 39 3.62 2.66 -2.30
C PHE A 39 3.71 3.98 -3.07
N PHE A 40 2.91 4.10 -4.13
CA PHE A 40 2.77 5.32 -4.91
C PHE A 40 1.31 5.55 -5.29
N TRP A 41 0.92 6.83 -5.29
CA TRP A 41 -0.34 7.26 -5.87
C TRP A 41 -0.23 7.24 -7.39
N ALA A 42 -1.29 6.79 -8.05
CA ALA A 42 -1.45 7.02 -9.47
C ALA A 42 -1.62 8.52 -9.75
N PRO A 43 -1.21 9.01 -10.94
CA PRO A 43 -1.42 10.41 -11.34
C PRO A 43 -2.89 10.83 -11.29
N ASP A 44 -3.82 9.88 -11.46
CA ASP A 44 -5.25 10.12 -11.40
C ASP A 44 -5.79 10.39 -9.97
N GLY A 45 -4.96 10.19 -8.93
CA GLY A 45 -5.31 10.40 -7.54
C GLY A 45 -6.38 9.43 -6.98
N ARG A 46 -6.80 8.44 -7.78
CA ARG A 46 -7.83 7.45 -7.41
C ARG A 46 -7.25 6.08 -7.13
N HIS A 47 -6.07 5.77 -7.65
CA HIS A 47 -5.44 4.47 -7.44
C HIS A 47 -4.17 4.57 -6.60
N LEU A 48 -3.89 3.47 -5.91
CA LEU A 48 -2.64 3.20 -5.22
C LEU A 48 -1.99 1.98 -5.85
N VAL A 49 -0.67 1.98 -5.90
CA VAL A 49 0.14 0.78 -6.11
C VAL A 49 1.04 0.61 -4.89
N PHE A 50 1.22 -0.61 -4.41
CA PHE A 50 2.03 -0.89 -3.24
C PHE A 50 2.63 -2.30 -3.28
N SER A 51 3.78 -2.49 -2.66
CA SER A 51 4.37 -3.81 -2.46
C SER A 51 3.92 -4.41 -1.14
N SER A 52 3.50 -5.67 -1.12
CA SER A 52 3.04 -6.35 0.10
C SER A 52 3.45 -7.82 0.11
N ASN A 53 3.83 -8.33 1.28
CA ASN A 53 4.17 -9.75 1.48
C ASN A 53 2.96 -10.63 1.83
N ARG A 54 1.73 -10.13 1.64
CA ARG A 54 0.48 -10.84 1.97
C ARG A 54 0.32 -12.21 1.32
N SER A 55 1.03 -12.47 0.23
CA SER A 55 1.05 -13.77 -0.46
C SER A 55 2.31 -14.60 -0.16
N GLY A 56 3.04 -14.29 0.92
CA GLY A 56 4.25 -14.99 1.36
C GLY A 56 5.59 -14.41 0.85
N LYS A 57 5.58 -13.69 -0.27
CA LYS A 57 6.72 -12.88 -0.81
C LYS A 57 6.23 -11.50 -1.19
N PHE A 58 7.10 -10.47 -1.27
CA PHE A 58 6.61 -9.17 -1.72
C PHE A 58 6.18 -9.22 -3.18
N GLN A 59 4.94 -8.81 -3.42
CA GLN A 59 4.36 -8.67 -4.74
C GLN A 59 3.75 -7.29 -4.86
N ILE A 60 3.56 -6.84 -6.09
CA ILE A 60 2.92 -5.56 -6.38
C ILE A 60 1.42 -5.75 -6.42
N TYR A 61 0.72 -4.87 -5.72
CA TYR A 61 -0.73 -4.80 -5.68
C TYR A 61 -1.19 -3.40 -6.07
N THR A 62 -2.40 -3.31 -6.61
CA THR A 62 -3.10 -2.04 -6.82
C THR A 62 -4.50 -2.10 -6.26
N MET A 63 -5.05 -0.94 -5.89
CA MET A 63 -6.43 -0.79 -5.43
C MET A 63 -6.87 0.67 -5.58
N LEU A 64 -8.15 0.91 -5.40
CA LEU A 64 -8.68 2.26 -5.25
C LEU A 64 -8.23 2.88 -3.92
N ALA A 65 -8.15 4.21 -3.90
CA ALA A 65 -7.96 5.04 -2.72
C ALA A 65 -9.01 4.79 -1.63
N THR A 66 -10.14 4.20 -2.00
CA THR A 66 -11.20 3.80 -1.08
C THR A 66 -10.90 2.52 -0.31
N GLY A 67 -9.82 1.81 -0.66
CA GLY A 67 -9.48 0.47 -0.17
C GLY A 67 -10.18 -0.67 -0.92
N GLN A 68 -10.97 -0.35 -1.96
CA GLN A 68 -11.70 -1.34 -2.77
C GLN A 68 -10.92 -1.76 -4.01
N GLY A 69 -11.32 -2.87 -4.62
CA GLY A 69 -10.78 -3.31 -5.92
C GLY A 69 -9.32 -3.76 -5.86
N LEU A 70 -8.94 -4.42 -4.76
CA LEU A 70 -7.60 -4.98 -4.61
C LEU A 70 -7.30 -5.97 -5.75
N LYS A 71 -6.17 -5.75 -6.42
CA LYS A 71 -5.67 -6.60 -7.50
C LYS A 71 -4.17 -6.84 -7.33
N GLN A 72 -3.75 -8.09 -7.48
CA GLN A 72 -2.34 -8.46 -7.56
C GLN A 72 -1.84 -8.28 -9.00
N LEU A 73 -0.68 -7.65 -9.17
CA LEU A 73 -0.09 -7.34 -10.48
C LEU A 73 1.10 -8.24 -10.81
N THR A 74 1.81 -8.75 -9.80
CA THR A 74 2.95 -9.66 -9.98
C THR A 74 2.74 -10.93 -9.18
N THR A 75 3.21 -12.07 -9.70
CA THR A 75 3.03 -13.39 -9.08
C THR A 75 4.33 -14.18 -8.92
N GLN A 76 5.46 -13.64 -9.38
CA GLN A 76 6.75 -14.30 -9.38
C GLN A 76 7.85 -13.36 -8.89
N GLY A 77 8.92 -13.92 -8.34
CA GLY A 77 10.04 -13.16 -7.79
C GLY A 77 9.72 -12.46 -6.47
N ASP A 78 10.51 -11.43 -6.15
CA ASP A 78 10.34 -10.55 -4.98
C ASP A 78 10.30 -9.10 -5.47
N ASN A 79 9.14 -8.47 -5.41
CA ASN A 79 8.87 -7.17 -6.05
C ASN A 79 8.52 -6.13 -4.98
N THR A 80 9.40 -5.15 -4.79
CA THR A 80 9.33 -4.23 -3.64
C THR A 80 9.15 -2.75 -4.02
N MET A 81 9.48 -2.36 -5.25
CA MET A 81 9.53 -0.97 -5.70
C MET A 81 8.54 -0.72 -6.84
N PRO A 82 7.23 -0.59 -6.56
CA PRO A 82 6.27 -0.24 -7.61
C PRO A 82 6.39 1.23 -8.00
N VAL A 83 6.18 1.54 -9.27
CA VAL A 83 5.99 2.91 -9.76
C VAL A 83 4.95 2.92 -10.87
N TRP A 84 4.21 4.01 -11.00
CA TRP A 84 3.36 4.25 -12.18
C TRP A 84 4.22 4.81 -13.32
N SER A 85 3.96 4.35 -14.54
CA SER A 85 4.42 5.08 -15.72
C SER A 85 3.64 6.39 -15.85
N ARG A 86 4.28 7.40 -16.44
CA ARG A 86 3.62 8.67 -16.77
C ARG A 86 2.78 8.55 -18.03
#